data_AF-A0A935GUL7-F1
#
_entry.id   AF-A0A935GUL7-F1
#
_cell.length_a   1.000
_cell.length_b   1.000
_cell.length_c   1.000
_cell.angle_alpha   90.00
_cell.angle_beta   90.00
_cell.angle_gamma   90.00
#
_symmetry.space_group_name_H-M   'P 1'
#
loop_
_entity.id
_entity.type
_entity.pdbx_description
1 polymer ?
#
loop_
_entity_poly.entity_id
_entity_poly.type
_entity_poly.pdbx_seq_one_letter_code
_entity_poly.pdbx_strand_id
1 'polypeptide(L)'
;MPKYQLSVEVVPQFLSDQSAPDEDVYLFAYTITITNTGNIAAQVIARTWNINDANGYTEKVKGLGVVGQQPLLQPGQTFEYTSGTRLRTVTGTMHGSFFCVAEDCERFEVDVPLFVLDAISGTGGSRILH
;
A
#
# COMPACT_ATOMS: atom_id res chain seq x y z
N MET A 1 -0.70 12.03 23.39
CA MET A 1 -0.99 11.27 22.16
C MET A 1 -1.30 12.27 21.05
N PRO A 2 -0.85 12.04 19.82
CA PRO A 2 -1.15 12.95 18.71
C PRO A 2 -2.65 12.96 18.42
N LYS A 3 -3.18 14.14 18.09
CA LYS A 3 -4.61 14.31 17.84
C LYS A 3 -5.02 13.66 16.52
N TYR A 4 -4.26 13.92 15.45
CA TYR A 4 -4.47 13.40 14.10
C TYR A 4 -3.34 12.43 13.76
N GLN A 5 -3.63 11.13 13.71
CA GLN A 5 -2.62 10.14 13.33
C GLN A 5 -3.28 8.87 12.80
N LEU A 6 -2.85 8.43 11.62
CA LEU A 6 -3.10 7.07 11.13
C LEU A 6 -1.75 6.37 10.97
N SER A 7 -1.67 5.12 11.41
CA SER A 7 -0.58 4.21 11.10
C SER A 7 -0.93 3.42 9.85
N VAL A 8 0.07 3.18 8.99
CA VAL A 8 -0.10 2.42 7.75
C VAL A 8 0.93 1.30 7.72
N GLU A 9 0.44 0.08 7.58
CA GLU A 9 1.25 -1.12 7.38
C GLU A 9 0.98 -1.69 5.98
N VAL A 10 2.01 -2.25 5.36
CA VAL A 10 1.92 -2.80 4.00
C VAL A 10 2.58 -4.16 3.93
N VAL A 11 1.88 -5.13 3.34
CA VAL A 11 2.38 -6.48 3.06
C VAL A 11 2.31 -6.73 1.56
N PRO A 12 3.44 -6.64 0.83
CA PRO A 12 3.49 -7.00 -0.59
C PRO A 12 3.57 -8.52 -0.78
N GLN A 13 3.02 -8.99 -1.89
CA GLN A 13 3.04 -10.39 -2.29
C GLN A 13 3.20 -10.50 -3.82
N PHE A 14 4.15 -11.31 -4.27
CA PHE A 14 4.25 -11.68 -5.68
C PHE A 14 3.18 -12.73 -6.05
N LEU A 15 2.50 -12.53 -7.19
CA LEU A 15 1.47 -13.43 -7.70
C LEU A 15 2.02 -14.23 -8.89
N SER A 16 2.73 -15.34 -8.60
CA SER A 16 3.34 -16.19 -9.63
C SER A 16 2.33 -16.67 -10.68
N ASP A 17 1.17 -17.12 -10.24
CA ASP A 17 0.17 -17.77 -11.08
C ASP A 17 -0.55 -16.79 -12.03
N GLN A 18 -0.44 -15.50 -11.76
CA GLN A 18 -1.00 -14.42 -12.59
C GLN A 18 0.09 -13.66 -13.37
N SER A 19 1.35 -14.05 -13.18
CA SER A 19 2.50 -13.42 -13.84
C SER A 19 2.92 -14.23 -15.07
N ALA A 20 3.53 -13.56 -16.04
CA ALA A 20 4.17 -14.18 -17.20
C ALA A 20 5.60 -13.64 -17.31
N PRO A 21 6.57 -14.24 -16.59
CA PRO A 21 7.96 -13.79 -16.60
C PRO A 21 8.60 -13.78 -18.00
N ASP A 22 8.22 -14.73 -18.86
CA ASP A 22 8.70 -14.79 -20.26
C ASP A 22 8.22 -13.61 -21.13
N GLU A 23 7.19 -12.88 -20.67
CA GLU A 23 6.63 -11.69 -21.32
C GLU A 23 6.95 -10.39 -20.54
N ASP A 24 7.89 -10.44 -19.58
CA ASP A 24 8.19 -9.33 -18.65
C ASP A 24 6.92 -8.81 -17.94
N VAL A 25 6.07 -9.71 -17.47
CA VAL A 25 4.84 -9.39 -16.76
C VAL A 25 4.88 -9.94 -15.35
N TYR A 26 5.09 -9.06 -14.37
CA TYR A 26 5.16 -9.41 -12.96
C TYR A 26 4.00 -8.74 -12.21
N LEU A 27 3.09 -9.54 -11.68
CA LEU A 27 1.94 -9.07 -10.91
C LEU A 27 2.24 -9.18 -9.41
N PHE A 28 1.96 -8.11 -8.70
CA PHE A 28 2.08 -8.04 -7.25
C PHE A 28 0.76 -7.62 -6.65
N ALA A 29 0.37 -8.29 -5.57
CA ALA A 29 -0.62 -7.79 -4.63
C ALA A 29 0.10 -7.02 -3.51
N TYR A 30 -0.61 -6.08 -2.90
CA TYR A 30 -0.22 -5.49 -1.63
C TYR A 30 -1.45 -5.32 -0.76
N THR A 31 -1.37 -5.80 0.47
CA THR A 31 -2.38 -5.58 1.50
C THR A 31 -1.95 -4.39 2.34
N ILE A 32 -2.85 -3.44 2.52
CA ILE A 32 -2.63 -2.23 3.30
C ILE A 32 -3.59 -2.23 4.47
N THR A 33 -3.02 -2.01 5.66
CA THR A 33 -3.75 -1.92 6.91
C THR A 33 -3.58 -0.51 7.45
N ILE A 34 -4.70 0.23 7.54
CA ILE A 34 -4.75 1.61 8.04
C ILE A 34 -5.41 1.57 9.41
N THR A 35 -4.67 1.99 10.44
CA THR A 35 -5.18 2.02 11.82
C THR A 35 -5.17 3.45 12.33
N ASN A 36 -6.30 3.93 12.85
CA ASN A 36 -6.33 5.24 13.51
C ASN A 36 -5.70 5.14 14.90
N THR A 37 -4.49 5.65 15.04
CA THR A 37 -3.75 5.70 16.31
C THR A 37 -3.84 7.08 16.98
N GLY A 38 -4.58 8.01 16.38
CA GLY A 38 -4.91 9.30 16.94
C GLY A 38 -6.10 9.25 17.90
N ASN A 39 -6.52 10.43 18.35
CA ASN A 39 -7.56 10.59 19.37
C ASN A 39 -8.89 11.12 18.81
N ILE A 40 -8.98 11.38 17.51
CA ILE A 40 -10.20 11.83 16.82
C ILE A 40 -10.45 10.95 15.59
N ALA A 41 -11.72 10.83 15.19
CA ALA A 41 -12.07 10.14 13.96
C ALA A 41 -11.47 10.86 12.74
N ALA A 42 -11.03 10.07 11.75
CA ALA A 42 -10.45 10.60 10.52
C ALA A 42 -10.83 9.75 9.31
N GLN A 43 -11.03 10.41 8.18
CA GLN A 43 -11.44 9.80 6.92
C GLN A 43 -10.30 9.83 5.91
N VAL A 44 -10.08 8.69 5.24
CA VAL A 44 -9.17 8.60 4.09
C VAL A 44 -9.90 9.10 2.83
N ILE A 45 -9.41 10.16 2.22
CA ILE A 45 -10.09 10.85 1.11
C ILE A 45 -9.48 10.50 -0.25
N ALA A 46 -8.15 10.50 -0.34
CA ALA A 46 -7.44 10.24 -1.59
C ALA A 46 -6.09 9.58 -1.34
N ARG A 47 -5.53 8.99 -2.38
CA ARG A 47 -4.22 8.34 -2.37
C ARG A 47 -3.34 8.89 -3.48
N THR A 48 -2.05 8.98 -3.19
CA THR A 48 -0.99 9.18 -4.18
C THR A 48 0.00 8.03 -4.04
N TRP A 49 0.33 7.38 -5.16
CA TRP A 49 1.37 6.37 -5.25
C TRP A 49 2.49 6.85 -6.16
N ASN A 50 3.72 6.55 -5.78
CA ASN A 50 4.90 6.61 -6.64
C ASN A 50 5.42 5.17 -6.78
N ILE A 51 5.46 4.68 -8.00
CA ILE A 51 5.86 3.31 -8.35
C ILE A 51 7.14 3.42 -9.16
N ASN A 52 8.21 2.75 -8.75
CA ASN A 52 9.47 2.71 -9.48
C ASN A 52 9.83 1.26 -9.81
N ASP A 53 10.13 0.99 -11.07
CA ASP A 53 10.63 -0.31 -11.51
C ASP A 53 12.18 -0.34 -11.46
N ALA A 54 12.76 -1.53 -11.65
CA ALA A 54 14.22 -1.69 -11.58
C ALA A 54 14.97 -1.06 -12.78
N ASN A 55 14.27 -0.73 -13.85
CA ASN A 55 14.83 -0.09 -15.05
C ASN A 55 14.82 1.45 -14.94
N GLY A 56 14.35 1.99 -13.81
CA GLY A 56 14.25 3.43 -13.58
C GLY A 56 12.99 4.06 -14.17
N TYR A 57 12.02 3.26 -14.62
CA TYR A 57 10.70 3.79 -14.96
C TYR A 57 9.97 4.18 -13.67
N THR A 58 9.39 5.38 -13.68
CA THR A 58 8.64 5.91 -12.54
C THR A 58 7.23 6.30 -12.97
N GLU A 59 6.24 5.91 -12.18
CA GLU A 59 4.84 6.23 -12.40
C GLU A 59 4.25 6.85 -11.14
N LYS A 60 3.50 7.95 -11.31
CA LYS A 60 2.75 8.59 -10.24
C LYS A 60 1.26 8.42 -10.46
N VAL A 61 0.61 7.66 -9.59
CA VAL A 61 -0.82 7.40 -9.65
C VAL A 61 -1.53 8.20 -8.57
N LYS A 62 -2.58 8.93 -8.93
CA LYS A 62 -3.45 9.63 -7.98
C LYS A 62 -4.88 9.13 -8.13
N GLY A 63 -5.59 8.99 -7.02
CA GLY A 63 -6.99 8.56 -7.06
C GLY A 63 -7.76 8.90 -5.81
N LEU A 64 -9.08 9.01 -5.95
CA LEU A 64 -9.99 9.17 -4.82
C LEU A 64 -10.14 7.84 -4.08
N GLY A 65 -10.19 7.94 -2.76
CA GLY A 65 -10.35 6.82 -1.85
C GLY A 65 -9.29 5.74 -1.96
N VAL A 66 -9.64 4.57 -1.44
CA VAL A 66 -8.91 3.29 -1.52
C VAL A 66 -9.92 2.23 -1.93
N VAL A 67 -9.64 1.47 -3.00
CA VAL A 67 -10.55 0.45 -3.56
C VAL A 67 -12.02 0.93 -3.75
N GLY A 68 -12.20 2.21 -4.11
CA GLY A 68 -13.53 2.82 -4.30
C GLY A 68 -14.23 3.25 -3.00
N GLN A 69 -13.55 3.16 -1.86
CA GLN A 69 -14.07 3.52 -0.53
C GLN A 69 -13.30 4.70 0.07
N GLN A 70 -13.96 5.46 0.94
CA GLN A 70 -13.35 6.53 1.75
C GLN A 70 -13.65 6.23 3.23
N PRO A 71 -12.93 5.29 3.86
CA PRO A 71 -13.24 4.82 5.20
C PRO A 71 -13.07 5.94 6.23
N LEU A 72 -14.08 6.12 7.08
CA LEU A 72 -14.01 6.93 8.30
C LEU A 72 -13.64 6.01 9.47
N LEU A 73 -12.48 6.24 10.06
CA LEU A 73 -11.93 5.43 11.13
C LEU A 73 -12.06 6.14 12.48
N GLN A 74 -12.74 5.50 13.43
CA GLN A 74 -12.73 5.90 14.83
C GLN A 74 -11.35 5.64 15.47
N PRO A 75 -10.97 6.33 16.56
CA PRO A 75 -9.76 6.00 17.32
C PRO A 75 -9.68 4.50 17.65
N GLY A 76 -8.56 3.86 17.31
CA GLY A 76 -8.32 2.43 17.47
C GLY A 76 -8.93 1.53 16.39
N GLN A 77 -9.72 2.07 15.47
CA GLN A 77 -10.30 1.31 14.37
C GLN A 77 -9.30 1.09 13.24
N THR A 78 -9.42 -0.06 12.59
CA THR A 78 -8.61 -0.47 11.44
C THR A 78 -9.47 -0.69 10.20
N PHE A 79 -8.92 -0.34 9.04
CA PHE A 79 -9.44 -0.71 7.73
C PHE A 79 -8.33 -1.39 6.93
N GLU A 80 -8.65 -2.53 6.33
CA GLU A 80 -7.72 -3.33 5.54
C GLU A 80 -8.26 -3.49 4.12
N TYR A 81 -7.37 -3.42 3.13
CA TYR A 81 -7.70 -3.74 1.75
C TYR A 81 -6.50 -4.30 1.00
N THR A 82 -6.77 -5.13 -0.01
CA THR A 82 -5.78 -5.63 -0.95
C THR A 82 -6.00 -5.01 -2.32
N SER A 83 -4.92 -4.59 -2.96
CA SER A 83 -4.90 -4.10 -4.34
C SER A 83 -3.71 -4.69 -5.08
N GLY A 84 -3.64 -4.47 -6.39
CA GLY A 84 -2.58 -5.00 -7.24
C GLY A 84 -1.83 -3.91 -8.01
N THR A 85 -0.62 -4.24 -8.44
CA THR A 85 0.12 -3.51 -9.46
C THR A 85 0.83 -4.48 -10.40
N ARG A 86 1.17 -4.01 -11.60
CA ARG A 86 1.96 -4.73 -12.59
C ARG A 86 3.28 -4.02 -12.80
N LEU A 87 4.38 -4.76 -12.76
CA LEU A 87 5.70 -4.28 -13.15
C LEU A 87 6.21 -5.03 -14.38
N ARG A 88 7.17 -4.40 -15.08
CA ARG A 88 7.95 -5.03 -16.16
C ARG A 88 9.27 -5.63 -15.70
N THR A 89 9.53 -5.58 -14.40
CA THR A 89 10.78 -6.05 -13.79
C THR A 89 10.46 -6.95 -12.60
N VAL A 90 11.38 -7.88 -12.32
CA VAL A 90 11.30 -8.82 -11.19
C VAL A 90 11.27 -8.13 -9.82
N THR A 91 11.73 -6.88 -9.76
CA THR A 91 11.71 -6.07 -8.55
C THR A 91 11.31 -4.62 -8.85
N GLY A 92 10.77 -3.94 -7.85
CA GLY A 92 10.48 -2.51 -7.87
C GLY A 92 10.21 -1.99 -6.47
N THR A 93 9.88 -0.72 -6.36
CA THR A 93 9.51 -0.07 -5.10
C THR A 93 8.23 0.72 -5.25
N MET A 94 7.46 0.77 -4.18
CA MET A 94 6.29 1.63 -4.07
C MET A 94 6.34 2.40 -2.77
N HIS A 95 5.93 3.65 -2.81
CA HIS A 95 5.67 4.48 -1.63
C HIS A 95 4.59 5.50 -2.00
N GLY A 96 4.01 6.17 -1.01
CA GLY A 96 2.92 7.07 -1.29
C GLY A 96 2.46 7.85 -0.08
N SER A 97 1.28 8.45 -0.21
CA SER A 97 0.60 9.10 0.90
C SER A 97 -0.91 9.04 0.74
N PHE A 98 -1.60 9.05 1.87
CA PHE A 98 -3.03 9.29 1.95
C PHE A 98 -3.31 10.73 2.35
N PHE A 99 -4.22 11.37 1.62
CA PHE A 99 -4.83 12.62 2.06
C PHE A 99 -6.04 12.30 2.92
N CYS A 100 -6.05 12.84 4.13
CA CYS A 100 -7.05 12.56 5.15
C CYS A 100 -7.72 13.84 5.67
N VAL A 101 -8.94 13.69 6.17
CA VAL A 101 -9.69 14.77 6.83
C VAL A 101 -10.21 14.24 8.16
N ALA A 102 -9.90 14.94 9.26
CA ALA A 102 -10.42 14.65 10.57
C ALA A 102 -11.87 15.15 10.73
N GLU A 103 -12.59 14.64 11.73
CA GLU A 103 -13.98 15.04 11.99
C GLU A 103 -14.16 16.54 12.28
N ASP A 104 -13.12 17.20 12.82
CA ASP A 104 -13.08 18.65 13.01
C ASP A 104 -12.66 19.44 11.75
N CYS A 105 -12.72 18.78 10.58
CA CYS A 105 -12.35 19.29 9.26
C CYS A 105 -10.86 19.59 9.05
N GLU A 106 -9.99 19.23 10.00
CA GLU A 106 -8.54 19.37 9.83
C GLU A 106 -8.03 18.43 8.74
N ARG A 107 -7.17 18.94 7.86
CA ARG A 107 -6.59 18.19 6.75
C ARG A 107 -5.18 17.76 7.10
N PHE A 108 -4.84 16.51 6.84
CA PHE A 108 -3.49 16.01 7.06
C PHE A 108 -3.12 14.93 6.05
N GLU A 109 -1.82 14.72 5.89
CA GLU A 109 -1.27 13.65 5.07
C GLU A 109 -0.70 12.54 5.96
N VAL A 110 -0.79 11.31 5.48
CA VAL A 110 -0.24 10.13 6.12
C VAL A 110 0.63 9.41 5.11
N ASP A 111 1.91 9.27 5.43
CA ASP A 111 2.84 8.57 4.56
C ASP A 111 2.56 7.07 4.53
N VAL A 112 2.64 6.50 3.34
CA VAL A 112 2.79 5.07 3.16
C VAL A 112 4.29 4.79 2.99
N PRO A 113 4.90 4.02 3.90
CA PRO A 113 6.34 3.77 3.86
C PRO A 113 6.74 3.08 2.55
N LEU A 114 7.99 3.28 2.14
CA LEU A 114 8.54 2.58 1.00
C LEU A 114 8.59 1.07 1.26
N PHE A 115 8.00 0.30 0.36
CA PHE A 115 8.07 -1.14 0.36
C PHE A 115 8.59 -1.67 -0.98
N VAL A 116 9.23 -2.83 -0.90
CA VAL A 116 9.84 -3.50 -2.05
C VAL A 116 8.85 -4.52 -2.61
N LEU A 117 8.73 -4.52 -3.93
CA LEU A 117 8.10 -5.59 -4.69
C LEU A 117 9.22 -6.51 -5.16
N ASP A 118 9.18 -7.78 -4.78
CA ASP A 118 10.26 -8.73 -5.07
C ASP A 118 9.69 -10.09 -5.48
N ALA A 119 9.92 -10.47 -6.74
CA ALA A 119 9.54 -11.77 -7.28
C ALA A 119 10.62 -12.85 -7.06
N ILE A 120 11.83 -12.48 -6.63
CA ILE A 120 12.97 -13.37 -6.46
C ILE A 120 12.94 -14.04 -5.09
N SER A 121 12.67 -13.27 -4.03
CA SER A 121 12.62 -13.80 -2.66
C SER A 121 11.40 -14.70 -2.38
N GLY A 122 10.40 -14.70 -3.27
CA GLY A 122 9.17 -15.49 -3.19
C GLY A 122 9.32 -16.98 -3.51
N THR A 123 10.46 -17.45 -4.02
CA THR A 123 10.79 -18.89 -4.11
C THR A 123 11.26 -19.45 -2.76
N GLY A 124 10.61 -19.05 -1.68
CA GLY A 124 10.80 -19.58 -0.33
C GLY A 124 10.00 -20.87 -0.16
N GLY A 125 10.59 -21.98 -0.60
CA GLY A 125 10.09 -23.31 -0.28
C GLY A 125 9.84 -23.49 1.22
N SER A 126 8.82 -24.27 1.53
CA SER A 126 8.55 -24.82 2.86
C SER A 126 9.85 -25.28 3.53
N ARG A 127 10.39 -24.48 4.46
CA ARG A 127 11.42 -24.93 5.39
C ARG A 127 10.71 -25.54 6.58
N ILE A 128 10.41 -26.83 6.46
CA ILE A 128 10.21 -27.70 7.61
C ILE A 128 11.53 -27.71 8.38
N LEU A 129 11.52 -27.18 9.61
CA LEU A 129 12.64 -27.32 10.54
C LEU A 129 12.55 -28.74 11.13
N HIS A 130 13.58 -29.55 10.87
CA HIS A 130 13.89 -30.75 11.66
C HIS A 130 14.58 -30.36 12.96
#